data_AF-A0A7Y2NSW1-F1
#
_entry.id   AF-A0A7Y2NSW1-F1
#
_cell.length_a   1.000
_cell.length_b   1.000
_cell.length_c   1.000
_cell.angle_alpha   90.00
_cell.angle_beta   90.00
_cell.angle_gamma   90.00
#
_symmetry.space_group_name_H-M   'P 1'
#
loop_
_entity.id
_entity.type
_entity.pdbx_description
1 polymer ?
#
loop_
_entity_poly.entity_id
_entity_poly.type
_entity_poly.pdbx_seq_one_letter_code
_entity_poly.pdbx_strand_id
1 'polypeptide(L)'
;MKKISTALAICLATQTMAEDADRGQTLFVTHCATCHGARATGDGPMVAVLSVKPADLTRLNATNDGVFPIGSVIRRIDGTNEVMAHGGPMPLFGLLLDGPSDVVLAPDGSEVIAPEA
;
A
#
# COMPACT_ATOMS: atom_id res chain seq x y z
N MET A 1 17.33 -4.76 -44.40
CA MET A 1 17.54 -5.60 -43.20
C MET A 1 17.97 -4.70 -42.05
N LYS A 2 17.07 -4.38 -41.10
CA LYS A 2 17.42 -3.65 -39.88
C LYS A 2 16.71 -4.34 -38.72
N LYS A 3 17.38 -5.32 -38.10
CA LYS A 3 16.93 -5.96 -36.87
C LYS A 3 17.25 -4.98 -35.73
N ILE A 4 16.31 -4.08 -35.43
CA ILE A 4 16.44 -3.19 -34.27
C ILE A 4 15.96 -3.96 -33.05
N SER A 5 16.85 -4.02 -32.07
CA SER A 5 16.79 -4.81 -30.84
C SER A 5 15.49 -4.68 -30.05
N THR A 6 14.82 -5.81 -29.86
CA THR A 6 13.78 -6.02 -28.84
C THR A 6 14.31 -6.01 -27.40
N ALA A 7 15.63 -5.98 -27.20
CA ALA A 7 16.27 -6.03 -25.87
C ALA A 7 16.11 -4.73 -25.05
N LEU A 8 15.80 -3.58 -25.67
CA LEU A 8 15.75 -2.29 -24.97
C LEU A 8 14.45 -2.05 -24.20
N ALA A 9 13.35 -2.71 -24.58
CA ALA A 9 12.03 -2.50 -23.94
C ALA A 9 11.90 -3.18 -22.56
N ILE A 10 12.68 -4.22 -22.28
CA ILE A 10 12.58 -5.01 -21.03
C ILE A 10 13.23 -4.27 -19.85
N CYS A 11 14.25 -3.43 -20.09
CA CYS A 11 14.93 -2.71 -19.02
C CYS A 11 14.06 -1.63 -18.37
N LEU A 12 13.22 -0.92 -19.15
CA LEU A 12 12.43 0.20 -18.63
C LEU A 12 11.33 -0.23 -17.64
N ALA A 13 10.68 -1.37 -17.85
CA ALA A 13 9.60 -1.84 -16.98
C ALA A 13 10.07 -2.24 -15.57
N THR A 14 11.32 -2.69 -15.43
CA THR A 14 11.88 -3.05 -14.12
C THR A 14 12.26 -1.86 -13.26
N GLN A 15 12.54 -0.71 -13.90
CA GLN A 15 12.96 0.50 -13.20
C GLN A 15 11.77 1.14 -12.48
N THR A 16 10.61 1.20 -13.13
CA THR A 16 9.40 1.83 -12.58
C THR A 16 8.90 1.09 -11.32
N MET A 17 8.85 -0.24 -11.35
CA MET A 17 8.41 -1.04 -10.19
C MET A 17 9.33 -0.88 -8.97
N ALA A 18 10.63 -0.68 -9.18
CA ALA A 18 11.57 -0.46 -8.10
C ALA A 18 11.39 0.93 -7.47
N GLU A 19 11.17 1.96 -8.29
CA GLU A 19 10.87 3.32 -7.83
C GLU A 19 9.57 3.36 -7.01
N ASP A 20 8.52 2.65 -7.46
CA ASP A 20 7.25 2.53 -6.73
C ASP A 20 7.42 1.85 -5.37
N ALA A 21 8.26 0.79 -5.31
CA ALA A 21 8.54 0.08 -4.07
C ALA A 21 9.31 0.94 -3.06
N ASP A 22 10.32 1.69 -3.52
CA ASP A 22 11.12 2.60 -2.68
C ASP A 22 10.25 3.76 -2.15
N ARG A 23 9.37 4.29 -3.00
CA ARG A 23 8.37 5.29 -2.61
C ARG A 23 7.41 4.74 -1.54
N GLY A 24 6.82 3.57 -1.80
CA GLY A 24 5.93 2.90 -0.85
C GLY A 24 6.60 2.61 0.49
N GLN A 25 7.88 2.21 0.48
CA GLN A 25 8.68 2.02 1.70
C GLN A 25 8.84 3.34 2.47
N THR A 26 9.12 4.44 1.77
CA THR A 26 9.28 5.77 2.39
C THR A 26 7.99 6.22 3.08
N LEU A 27 6.84 6.06 2.41
CA LEU A 27 5.53 6.38 2.97
C LEU A 27 5.22 5.50 4.19
N PHE A 28 5.50 4.19 4.09
CA PHE A 28 5.29 3.24 5.18
C PHE A 28 6.08 3.63 6.43
N VAL A 29 7.37 3.93 6.28
CA VAL A 29 8.22 4.33 7.41
C VAL A 29 7.74 5.64 8.03
N THR A 30 7.31 6.59 7.20
CA THR A 30 6.91 7.93 7.65
C THR A 30 5.56 7.93 8.37
N HIS A 31 4.59 7.14 7.90
CA HIS A 31 3.19 7.24 8.34
C HIS A 31 2.66 5.98 9.05
N CYS A 32 3.17 4.80 8.70
CA CYS A 32 2.57 3.52 9.11
C CYS A 32 3.37 2.81 10.22
N ALA A 33 4.71 2.90 10.16
CA ALA A 33 5.61 2.16 11.05
C ALA A 33 5.47 2.53 12.53
N THR A 34 5.01 3.73 12.85
CA THR A 34 4.73 4.17 14.23
C THR A 34 3.68 3.29 14.92
N CYS A 35 2.73 2.74 14.16
CA CYS A 35 1.70 1.83 14.67
C CYS A 35 2.00 0.37 14.30
N HIS A 36 2.35 0.09 13.04
CA HIS A 36 2.55 -1.28 12.55
C HIS A 36 3.97 -1.83 12.76
N GLY A 37 4.91 -1.01 13.22
CA GLY A 37 6.32 -1.39 13.41
C GLY A 37 7.12 -1.33 12.09
N ALA A 38 8.44 -1.19 12.20
CA ALA A 38 9.34 -1.12 11.04
C ALA A 38 9.32 -2.41 10.19
N ARG A 39 8.98 -3.55 10.80
CA ARG A 39 8.83 -4.84 10.11
C ARG A 39 7.37 -5.15 9.73
N ALA A 40 6.47 -4.18 9.92
CA ALA A 40 5.04 -4.32 9.64
C ALA A 40 4.32 -5.43 10.42
N THR A 41 4.85 -5.88 11.56
CA THR A 41 4.29 -6.99 12.36
C THR A 41 3.25 -6.57 13.42
N GLY A 42 2.81 -5.32 13.41
CA GLY A 42 1.84 -4.80 14.38
C GLY A 42 2.44 -4.55 15.77
N ASP A 43 3.76 -4.42 15.85
CA ASP A 43 4.58 -4.23 17.06
C ASP A 43 5.22 -2.83 17.11
N GLY A 44 4.55 -1.82 16.54
CA GLY A 44 5.03 -0.44 16.52
C GLY A 44 5.10 0.21 17.91
N PRO A 45 5.85 1.32 18.04
CA PRO A 45 6.04 1.99 19.33
C PRO A 45 4.74 2.46 19.99
N MET A 46 3.68 2.72 19.22
CA MET A 46 2.37 3.14 19.76
C MET A 46 1.55 2.01 20.38
N VAL A 47 1.92 0.72 20.21
CA VAL A 47 1.10 -0.42 20.65
C VAL A 47 0.69 -0.34 22.12
N ALA A 48 1.57 0.16 23.00
CA ALA A 48 1.30 0.25 24.44
C ALA A 48 0.20 1.26 24.82
N VAL A 49 -0.13 2.19 23.93
CA VAL A 49 -1.10 3.28 24.18
C VAL A 49 -2.34 3.19 23.28
N LEU A 50 -2.42 2.19 22.40
CA LEU A 50 -3.58 1.95 21.53
C LEU A 50 -4.56 0.98 22.18
N SER A 51 -5.86 1.28 22.07
CA SER A 51 -6.92 0.39 22.54
C SER A 51 -7.07 -0.89 21.70
N VAL A 52 -6.56 -0.88 20.47
CA VAL A 52 -6.58 -2.00 19.53
C VAL A 52 -5.17 -2.24 19.02
N LYS A 53 -4.72 -3.50 19.08
CA LYS A 53 -3.42 -3.88 18.50
C LYS A 53 -3.47 -3.73 16.97
N PRO A 54 -2.55 -2.96 16.35
CA PRO A 54 -2.41 -2.91 14.89
C PRO A 54 -2.17 -4.28 14.28
N ALA A 55 -2.71 -4.50 13.07
CA ALA A 55 -2.57 -5.77 12.38
C ALA A 55 -1.12 -6.06 11.96
N ASP A 56 -0.77 -7.34 11.89
CA ASP A 56 0.45 -7.83 11.25
C ASP A 56 0.24 -7.87 9.72
N LEU A 57 0.80 -6.86 9.04
CA LEU A 57 0.62 -6.68 7.60
C LEU A 57 1.42 -7.69 6.78
N THR A 58 2.43 -8.35 7.36
CA THR A 58 3.21 -9.39 6.69
C THR A 58 2.36 -10.63 6.37
N ARG A 59 1.21 -10.76 7.05
CA ARG A 59 0.29 -11.88 6.88
C ARG A 59 -0.82 -11.64 5.86
N LEU A 60 -0.91 -10.44 5.25
CA LEU A 60 -1.99 -10.09 4.34
C LEU A 60 -2.15 -11.09 3.20
N ASN A 61 -1.06 -11.57 2.57
CA ASN A 61 -1.16 -12.60 1.54
C ASN A 61 -1.71 -13.91 2.10
N ALA A 62 -1.15 -14.38 3.21
CA ALA A 62 -1.54 -15.65 3.82
C ALA A 62 -3.00 -15.67 4.28
N THR A 63 -3.57 -14.51 4.63
CA THR A 63 -4.99 -14.38 5.02
C THR A 63 -5.93 -14.14 3.83
N ASN A 64 -5.41 -13.99 2.61
CA ASN A 64 -6.17 -13.72 1.38
C ASN A 64 -5.74 -14.70 0.27
N ASP A 65 -5.76 -16.00 0.58
CA ASP A 65 -5.49 -17.09 -0.37
C ASP A 65 -4.16 -16.99 -1.12
N GLY A 66 -3.16 -16.36 -0.50
CA GLY A 66 -1.83 -16.13 -1.09
C GLY A 66 -1.75 -14.90 -1.98
N VAL A 67 -2.84 -14.17 -2.20
CA VAL A 67 -2.92 -12.97 -3.05
C VAL A 67 -2.91 -11.72 -2.17
N PHE A 68 -2.09 -10.72 -2.52
CA PHE A 68 -2.10 -9.45 -1.81
C PHE A 68 -3.39 -8.67 -2.11
N PRO A 69 -4.20 -8.29 -1.11
CA PRO A 69 -5.53 -7.72 -1.32
C PRO A 69 -5.46 -6.19 -1.54
N ILE A 70 -4.81 -5.76 -2.61
CA ILE A 70 -4.46 -4.34 -2.83
C ILE A 70 -5.68 -3.41 -2.76
N GLY A 71 -6.82 -3.80 -3.33
CA GLY A 71 -8.03 -2.97 -3.31
C GLY A 71 -8.58 -2.77 -1.90
N SER A 72 -8.55 -3.82 -1.07
CA SER A 72 -8.96 -3.71 0.33
C SER A 72 -7.99 -2.87 1.15
N VAL A 73 -6.69 -2.94 0.84
CA VAL A 73 -5.64 -2.12 1.48
C VAL A 73 -5.82 -0.65 1.13
N ILE A 74 -5.97 -0.30 -0.16
CA ILE A 74 -6.17 1.08 -0.61
C ILE A 74 -7.41 1.68 0.06
N ARG A 75 -8.55 0.97 0.01
CA ARG A 75 -9.80 1.45 0.62
C ARG A 75 -9.72 1.63 2.14
N ARG A 76 -8.82 0.90 2.81
CA ARG A 76 -8.56 1.04 4.24
C ARG A 76 -7.69 2.27 4.54
N ILE A 77 -6.74 2.59 3.66
CA ILE A 77 -5.84 3.73 3.79
C ILE A 77 -6.58 5.04 3.47
N ASP A 78 -7.34 5.08 2.38
CA ASP A 78 -8.08 6.27 1.94
C ASP A 78 -9.34 6.55 2.79
N GLY A 79 -9.81 5.56 3.56
CA GLY A 79 -10.98 5.65 4.42
C GLY A 79 -12.31 5.34 3.74
N THR A 80 -12.32 4.98 2.47
CA THR A 80 -13.54 4.64 1.71
C THR A 80 -14.19 3.34 2.19
N ASN A 81 -13.46 2.48 2.93
CA ASN A 81 -14.03 1.32 3.61
C ASN A 81 -14.78 1.64 4.92
N GLU A 82 -14.61 2.83 5.51
CA GLU A 82 -15.06 3.10 6.88
C GLU A 82 -15.96 4.34 6.97
N VAL A 83 -17.27 4.13 6.78
CA VAL A 83 -18.30 5.14 7.08
C VAL A 83 -18.59 5.11 8.59
N MET A 84 -17.63 5.53 9.42
CA MET A 84 -17.80 5.65 10.87
C MET A 84 -17.74 7.12 11.30
N ALA A 85 -18.73 7.56 12.09
CA ALA A 85 -18.90 8.96 12.50
C ALA A 85 -17.71 9.57 13.28
N HIS A 86 -16.82 8.73 13.82
CA HIS A 86 -15.66 9.15 14.61
C HIS A 86 -14.34 8.57 14.10
N GLY A 87 -14.33 8.06 12.85
CA GLY A 87 -13.21 7.29 12.32
C GLY A 87 -13.11 5.88 12.94
N GLY A 88 -12.21 5.07 12.40
CA GLY A 88 -11.87 3.75 12.93
C GLY A 88 -10.61 3.74 13.80
N PRO A 89 -10.16 2.56 14.25
CA PRO A 89 -8.92 2.41 15.01
C PRO A 89 -7.65 2.75 14.20
N MET A 90 -7.77 2.86 12.87
CA MET A 90 -6.71 3.28 11.97
C MET A 90 -6.99 4.71 11.48
N PRO A 91 -6.00 5.62 11.47
CA PRO A 91 -6.17 6.95 10.92
C PRO A 91 -6.52 6.91 9.43
N LEU A 92 -7.31 7.88 8.99
CA LEU A 92 -7.59 8.07 7.57
C LEU A 92 -6.44 8.85 6.94
N PHE A 93 -5.78 8.25 5.95
CA PHE A 93 -4.67 8.87 5.24
C PHE A 93 -5.08 9.48 3.90
N GLY A 94 -6.34 9.31 3.46
CA GLY A 94 -6.82 9.83 2.18
C GLY A 94 -6.59 11.33 1.97
N LEU A 95 -6.71 12.15 3.03
CA LEU A 95 -6.40 13.59 2.95
C LEU A 95 -4.89 13.90 3.01
N LEU A 96 -4.11 13.03 3.65
CA LEU A 96 -2.66 13.20 3.77
C LEU A 96 -1.93 12.80 2.47
N LEU A 97 -2.48 11.79 1.79
CA LEU A 97 -2.00 11.23 0.54
C LEU A 97 -2.82 11.76 -0.65
N ASP A 98 -3.53 12.88 -0.49
CA ASP A 98 -4.34 13.46 -1.56
C ASP A 98 -3.44 14.02 -2.67
N GLY A 99 -3.80 13.78 -3.92
CA GLY A 99 -2.97 14.08 -5.08
C GLY A 99 -3.55 13.53 -6.38
N PRO A 100 -2.82 13.63 -7.51
CA PRO A 100 -3.22 12.94 -8.73
C PRO A 100 -3.40 11.45 -8.43
N SER A 101 -4.42 10.84 -9.02
CA SER A 101 -4.72 9.41 -8.83
C SER A 101 -4.63 8.68 -10.16
N ASP A 102 -4.14 7.45 -10.11
CA ASP A 102 -4.06 6.55 -11.26
C ASP A 102 -4.78 5.23 -10.98
N VAL A 103 -5.04 4.47 -12.04
CA VAL A 103 -5.62 3.14 -11.97
C VAL A 103 -4.52 2.12 -11.72
N VAL A 104 -4.57 1.51 -10.53
CA VAL A 104 -3.72 0.38 -10.16
C VAL A 104 -4.43 -0.92 -10.53
N LEU A 105 -3.78 -1.74 -11.36
CA LEU A 105 -4.23 -3.12 -11.60
C LEU A 105 -3.80 -4.02 -10.45
N ALA A 106 -4.78 -4.57 -9.76
CA ALA A 106 -4.58 -5.51 -8.68
C ALA A 106 -4.13 -6.89 -9.19
N PRO A 107 -3.41 -7.66 -8.35
CA PRO A 107 -3.04 -9.04 -8.68
C PRO A 107 -4.24 -9.97 -8.94
N ASP A 108 -5.42 -9.64 -8.40
CA ASP A 108 -6.69 -10.34 -8.65
C ASP A 108 -7.40 -9.89 -9.93
N GLY A 109 -6.81 -8.96 -10.67
CA GLY A 109 -7.35 -8.39 -11.92
C GLY A 109 -8.32 -7.23 -11.73
N SER A 110 -8.59 -6.80 -10.49
CA SER A 110 -9.45 -5.63 -10.23
C SER A 110 -8.72 -4.31 -10.52
N GLU A 111 -9.45 -3.32 -11.02
CA GLU A 111 -8.97 -1.95 -11.18
C GLU A 111 -9.28 -1.15 -9.91
N VAL A 112 -8.28 -0.48 -9.35
CA VAL A 112 -8.43 0.32 -8.13
C VAL A 112 -7.82 1.69 -8.34
N ILE A 113 -8.58 2.75 -8.04
CA ILE A 113 -8.06 4.12 -8.08
C ILE A 113 -7.27 4.36 -6.81
N ALA A 114 -6.01 4.76 -6.93
CA ALA A 114 -5.17 5.15 -5.80
C ALA A 114 -4.45 6.47 -6.11
N PRO A 115 -4.24 7.33 -5.10
CA PRO A 115 -3.40 8.50 -5.28
C PRO A 115 -1.95 8.08 -5.55
N GLU A 116 -1.26 8.84 -6.41
CA GLU A 116 0.15 8.69 -6.74
C GLU A 116 1.09 9.11 -5.61
N ALA A 117 0.58 9.44 -4.41
CA ALA A 117 1.31 10.01 -3.27
C ALA A 117 2.53 9.21 -2.81
#